data_AF-A0A3A0DG88-F1
#
_entry.id   AF-A0A3A0DG88-F1
#
_cell.length_a   1.000
_cell.length_b   1.000
_cell.length_c   1.000
_cell.angle_alpha   90.00
_cell.angle_beta   90.00
_cell.angle_gamma   90.00
#
_symmetry.space_group_name_H-M   'P 1'
#
loop_
_entity.id
_entity.type
_entity.pdbx_description
1 polymer ?
#
loop_
_entity_poly.entity_id
_entity_poly.type
_entity_poly.pdbx_seq_one_letter_code
_entity_poly.pdbx_strand_id
1 'polypeptide(L)'
;MASLAAMAVSVERARSQSWRDLVGYTQLQSRLGGALPTGAGGVVSQVENAVTSGGAYYIDSSLASFNGSLDPRGLPVTFTDGSGGASHGISAHTSAVANRFYGDADSLAPGANNVVIYEVNHWLENILQYATEDVPLPQNYRVQNHSWVGTMASGNRSPQPHVEHPHNVSVLKRYDYLIERANQGAGMTAVVGVNNNTNPLPYLLSHSYNAIAVGRTDGNHSSGLTLAPDATPPDDSYGPGRSKPDVVAPLSSTSNATGGVSSAAALLYEALDPVGTAPNEVVKSLLLAGATKTEFTGWIRTPTQPLDDVFGAGELNVYNSYLMTLGGQQPGSQSPAAAAVSPFGWDYQDFKGNASVGDVYYNFEIPAGTIADELSIALAWNAEIEDLDASETGFLPSLALQDLNLELYSTTSTAMTLLDQSISAVDNVEHLYLRNLSPGGYALKVTGAADWDYGIAWRMNTRFAAPSADFNADGVVNGGDFLIWQQNVNTLVGATRATGDGDGDGDVDLDDLNLWKTTVIATPMPLAAAAIGAVPEPASLMIAAGLGAAPLVVAARRRPRRAA
;
A
#
# COMPACT_ATOMS: atom_id res chain seq x y z
N MET A 1 26.27 5.54 -38.03
CA MET A 1 25.68 6.12 -36.80
C MET A 1 24.43 5.40 -36.29
N ALA A 2 23.75 4.58 -37.09
CA ALA A 2 22.58 3.78 -36.64
C ALA A 2 22.90 2.61 -35.69
N SER A 3 24.18 2.24 -35.52
CA SER A 3 24.58 1.11 -34.65
C SER A 3 24.97 1.51 -33.23
N LEU A 4 25.10 2.81 -32.92
CA LEU A 4 25.36 3.29 -31.55
C LEU A 4 24.08 3.60 -30.77
N ALA A 5 22.98 3.95 -31.45
CA ALA A 5 21.69 4.19 -30.82
C ALA A 5 20.98 2.89 -30.38
N ALA A 6 21.10 1.82 -31.18
CA ALA A 6 20.64 0.49 -30.77
C ALA A 6 21.46 -0.09 -29.60
N MET A 7 22.70 0.38 -29.43
CA MET A 7 23.57 0.05 -28.30
C MET A 7 23.24 0.89 -27.06
N ALA A 8 22.71 2.11 -27.20
CA ALA A 8 22.22 2.90 -26.07
C ALA A 8 20.89 2.35 -25.51
N VAL A 9 20.00 1.85 -26.37
CA VAL A 9 18.74 1.20 -25.96
C VAL A 9 18.96 -0.21 -25.39
N SER A 10 20.08 -0.86 -25.71
CA SER A 10 20.45 -2.17 -25.13
C SER A 10 21.48 -2.09 -24.00
N VAL A 11 21.83 -0.87 -23.54
CA VAL A 11 22.64 -0.64 -22.33
C VAL A 11 21.77 -0.36 -21.10
N GLU A 12 20.44 -0.18 -21.26
CA GLU A 12 19.46 -0.63 -20.25
C GLU A 12 19.34 -2.16 -20.28
N ARG A 13 20.48 -2.84 -20.18
CA ARG A 13 20.52 -4.23 -19.77
C ARG A 13 19.91 -4.30 -18.38
N ALA A 14 18.75 -4.95 -18.29
CA ALA A 14 18.35 -5.79 -17.17
C ALA A 14 19.00 -5.39 -15.84
N ARG A 15 18.59 -4.23 -15.29
CA ARG A 15 18.63 -4.14 -13.83
C ARG A 15 17.70 -5.26 -13.37
N SER A 16 18.22 -6.17 -12.53
CA SER A 16 17.35 -7.02 -11.73
C SER A 16 16.33 -6.07 -11.09
N GLN A 17 15.05 -6.22 -11.39
CA GLN A 17 14.02 -5.47 -10.68
C GLN A 17 14.26 -5.71 -9.19
N SER A 18 14.43 -4.62 -8.45
CA SER A 18 14.47 -4.68 -7.00
C SER A 18 13.08 -5.01 -6.46
N TRP A 19 12.99 -5.51 -5.24
CA TRP A 19 11.70 -5.73 -4.63
C TRP A 19 10.86 -4.44 -4.53
N ARG A 20 11.53 -3.28 -4.37
CA ARG A 20 10.90 -1.94 -4.40
C ARG A 20 10.28 -1.61 -5.76
N ASP A 21 10.88 -2.10 -6.85
CA ASP A 21 10.29 -1.97 -8.19
C ASP A 21 9.04 -2.85 -8.31
N LEU A 22 9.11 -4.10 -7.84
CA LEU A 22 8.02 -5.08 -7.92
C LEU A 22 6.77 -4.64 -7.14
N VAL A 23 6.96 -4.06 -5.94
CA VAL A 23 5.84 -3.60 -5.11
C VAL A 23 5.37 -2.17 -5.46
N GLY A 24 5.82 -1.60 -6.58
CA GLY A 24 5.39 -0.26 -7.05
C GLY A 24 6.02 0.93 -6.31
N TYR A 25 6.95 0.72 -5.38
CA TYR A 25 7.56 1.82 -4.63
C TYR A 25 8.39 2.75 -5.51
N THR A 26 9.18 2.20 -6.45
CA THR A 26 10.01 3.05 -7.34
C THR A 26 9.14 3.89 -8.29
N GLN A 27 7.99 3.35 -8.71
CA GLN A 27 6.98 4.13 -9.44
C GLN A 27 6.43 5.25 -8.55
N LEU A 28 6.04 4.93 -7.31
CA LEU A 28 5.57 5.94 -6.36
C LEU A 28 6.60 7.05 -6.13
N GLN A 29 7.87 6.67 -5.96
CA GLN A 29 8.99 7.59 -5.79
C GLN A 29 9.20 8.49 -7.02
N SER A 30 9.08 7.95 -8.24
CA SER A 30 9.25 8.73 -9.46
C SER A 30 8.13 9.76 -9.63
N ARG A 31 6.90 9.40 -9.25
CA ARG A 31 5.72 10.26 -9.34
C ARG A 31 5.69 11.36 -8.27
N LEU A 32 6.11 11.06 -7.03
CA LEU A 32 6.04 11.99 -5.90
C LEU A 32 7.32 12.80 -5.64
N GLY A 33 8.48 12.27 -6.03
CA GLY A 33 9.77 12.89 -5.71
C GLY A 33 9.93 13.15 -4.21
N GLY A 34 10.14 14.41 -3.83
CA GLY A 34 10.32 14.83 -2.43
C GLY A 34 9.05 14.79 -1.56
N ALA A 35 7.87 14.57 -2.15
CA ALA A 35 6.60 14.43 -1.43
C ALA A 35 6.29 12.98 -1.01
N LEU A 36 7.16 12.03 -1.36
CA LEU A 36 7.01 10.62 -1.01
C LEU A 36 6.98 10.46 0.52
N PRO A 37 5.93 9.87 1.11
CA PRO A 37 5.94 9.55 2.53
C PRO A 37 7.09 8.59 2.85
N THR A 38 7.78 8.89 3.93
CA THR A 38 8.94 8.14 4.39
C THR A 38 8.58 7.09 5.45
N GLY A 39 7.33 7.00 5.88
CA GLY A 39 6.91 6.24 7.07
C GLY A 39 7.24 6.94 8.39
N ALA A 40 7.42 8.26 8.35
CA ALA A 40 7.73 9.07 9.52
C ALA A 40 6.56 9.19 10.51
N GLY A 41 6.93 9.35 11.78
CA GLY A 41 6.01 9.59 12.89
C GLY A 41 5.63 8.31 13.65
N GLY A 42 5.17 8.50 14.89
CA GLY A 42 4.86 7.41 15.80
C GLY A 42 6.08 6.58 16.21
N VAL A 43 5.80 5.49 16.92
CA VAL A 43 6.79 4.51 17.35
C VAL A 43 6.46 3.18 16.68
N VAL A 44 7.47 2.48 16.18
CA VAL A 44 7.33 1.12 15.63
C VAL A 44 8.05 0.12 16.53
N SER A 45 7.67 -1.14 16.44
CA SER A 45 8.27 -2.20 17.25
C SER A 45 8.66 -3.41 16.41
N GLN A 46 9.73 -4.08 16.83
CA GLN A 46 10.21 -5.32 16.23
C GLN A 46 10.46 -6.34 17.34
N VAL A 47 9.73 -7.46 17.33
CA VAL A 47 9.86 -8.53 18.31
C VAL A 47 10.61 -9.69 17.64
N GLU A 48 11.77 -10.07 18.16
CA GLU A 48 12.66 -11.05 17.54
C GLU A 48 13.06 -12.17 18.48
N ASN A 49 13.15 -13.38 17.93
CA ASN A 49 13.60 -14.53 18.69
C ASN A 49 15.11 -14.48 18.89
N ALA A 50 15.55 -14.84 20.09
CA ALA A 50 16.96 -15.01 20.39
C ALA A 50 17.57 -16.17 19.57
N VAL A 51 18.79 -16.00 19.04
CA VAL A 51 19.51 -17.03 18.25
C VAL A 51 19.68 -18.35 19.02
N THR A 52 19.79 -18.25 20.34
CA THR A 52 19.72 -19.35 21.30
C THR A 52 18.86 -18.91 22.48
N SER A 53 18.36 -19.83 23.32
CA SER A 53 17.68 -19.41 24.56
C SER A 53 18.57 -18.47 25.39
N GLY A 54 18.08 -17.25 25.68
CA GLY A 54 18.83 -16.17 26.33
C GLY A 54 19.99 -15.57 25.52
N GLY A 55 20.08 -15.86 24.22
CA GLY A 55 21.13 -15.42 23.30
C GLY A 55 20.75 -14.20 22.46
N ALA A 56 21.67 -13.73 21.61
CA ALA A 56 21.54 -12.50 20.83
C ALA A 56 20.19 -12.36 20.08
N TYR A 57 19.50 -11.23 20.27
CA TYR A 57 18.31 -10.82 19.51
C TYR A 57 18.40 -9.37 19.03
N TYR A 58 19.34 -8.59 19.56
CA TYR A 58 19.36 -7.15 19.35
C TYR A 58 19.94 -6.79 17.98
N ILE A 59 19.65 -5.59 17.50
CA ILE A 59 20.12 -5.11 16.21
C ILE A 59 21.59 -4.65 16.25
N ASP A 60 22.29 -4.77 15.12
CA ASP A 60 23.54 -4.02 14.90
C ASP A 60 23.21 -2.57 14.52
N SER A 61 23.12 -1.69 15.51
CA SER A 61 22.85 -0.26 15.29
C SER A 61 24.01 0.50 14.64
N SER A 62 25.18 -0.12 14.47
CA SER A 62 26.34 0.51 13.81
C SER A 62 26.29 0.44 12.28
N LEU A 63 25.35 -0.34 11.73
CA LEU A 63 25.20 -0.48 10.28
C LEU A 63 24.81 0.85 9.63
N ALA A 64 25.36 1.09 8.43
CA ALA A 64 25.10 2.29 7.66
C ALA A 64 23.60 2.49 7.40
N SER A 65 22.84 1.39 7.30
CA SER A 65 21.40 1.39 7.06
C SER A 65 20.56 2.14 8.11
N PHE A 66 21.14 2.42 9.28
CA PHE A 66 20.41 2.99 10.43
C PHE A 66 21.00 4.32 10.91
N ASN A 67 22.05 4.82 10.27
CA ASN A 67 22.73 6.05 10.68
C ASN A 67 22.16 7.32 10.02
N GLY A 68 21.15 7.16 9.15
CA GLY A 68 20.48 8.25 8.45
C GLY A 68 21.19 8.72 7.17
N SER A 69 22.28 8.08 6.75
CA SER A 69 23.06 8.52 5.59
C SER A 69 22.31 8.42 4.26
N LEU A 70 21.31 7.53 4.16
CA LEU A 70 20.45 7.38 2.99
C LEU A 70 18.97 7.72 3.31
N ASP A 71 18.65 8.17 4.53
CA ASP A 71 17.31 8.69 4.87
C ASP A 71 17.15 10.05 4.18
N PRO A 72 16.08 10.28 3.39
CA PRO A 72 15.79 11.59 2.81
C PRO A 72 15.77 12.75 3.83
N ARG A 73 15.51 12.47 5.11
CA ARG A 73 15.49 13.44 6.21
C ARG A 73 16.84 13.58 6.93
N GLY A 74 17.80 12.67 6.67
CA GLY A 74 19.10 12.64 7.31
C GLY A 74 19.07 12.30 8.81
N LEU A 75 18.02 11.60 9.28
CA LEU A 75 17.85 11.27 10.68
C LEU A 75 18.25 9.80 10.96
N PRO A 76 19.09 9.54 11.97
CA PRO A 76 19.38 8.17 12.38
C PRO A 76 18.17 7.51 13.05
N VAL A 77 18.16 6.19 13.07
CA VAL A 77 17.20 5.39 13.83
C VAL A 77 17.58 5.39 15.30
N THR A 78 16.60 5.70 16.15
CA THR A 78 16.70 5.61 17.60
C THR A 78 16.13 4.28 18.07
N PHE A 79 16.96 3.48 18.72
CA PHE A 79 16.58 2.17 19.24
C PHE A 79 16.37 2.20 20.75
N THR A 80 15.27 1.62 21.19
CA THR A 80 14.98 1.33 22.59
C THR A 80 14.92 -0.18 22.76
N ASP A 81 15.60 -0.71 23.78
CA ASP A 81 15.43 -2.10 24.18
C ASP A 81 14.20 -2.24 25.09
N GLY A 82 13.12 -2.78 24.54
CA GLY A 82 11.87 -3.02 25.25
C GLY A 82 11.93 -4.18 26.25
N SER A 83 12.94 -5.05 26.14
CA SER A 83 13.16 -6.18 27.06
C SER A 83 14.13 -5.85 28.21
N GLY A 84 14.56 -4.59 28.33
CA GLY A 84 15.32 -4.12 29.49
C GLY A 84 16.70 -4.77 29.69
N GLY A 85 17.35 -5.23 28.61
CA GLY A 85 18.67 -5.85 28.64
C GLY A 85 18.68 -7.34 28.96
N ALA A 86 17.55 -8.04 28.85
CA ALA A 86 17.45 -9.47 29.18
C ALA A 86 18.30 -10.39 28.26
N SER A 87 18.79 -9.91 27.12
CA SER A 87 19.74 -10.66 26.28
C SER A 87 20.79 -9.75 25.60
N HIS A 88 22.02 -10.27 25.51
CA HIS A 88 23.23 -9.51 25.19
C HIS A 88 23.89 -10.01 23.90
N GLY A 89 23.50 -9.46 22.76
CA GLY A 89 24.24 -9.67 21.51
C GLY A 89 23.49 -9.25 20.26
N ILE A 90 24.27 -9.08 19.20
CA ILE A 90 23.79 -8.70 17.87
C ILE A 90 23.28 -9.94 17.11
N SER A 91 22.08 -9.84 16.57
CA SER A 91 21.48 -10.81 15.65
C SER A 91 21.52 -10.27 14.22
N ALA A 92 22.13 -11.04 13.32
CA ALA A 92 22.14 -10.75 11.90
C ALA A 92 20.73 -10.86 11.29
N HIS A 93 19.88 -11.73 11.84
CA HIS A 93 18.49 -11.88 11.40
C HIS A 93 17.67 -10.64 11.75
N THR A 94 17.74 -10.17 13.00
CA THR A 94 17.10 -8.91 13.43
C THR A 94 17.51 -7.74 12.54
N SER A 95 18.80 -7.64 12.23
CA SER A 95 19.34 -6.59 11.36
C SER A 95 18.85 -6.72 9.92
N ALA A 96 18.69 -7.93 9.39
CA ALA A 96 18.15 -8.15 8.05
C ALA A 96 16.67 -7.76 7.93
N VAL A 97 15.84 -8.12 8.92
CA VAL A 97 14.43 -7.70 9.00
C VAL A 97 14.32 -6.18 9.12
N ALA A 98 15.12 -5.58 9.99
CA ALA A 98 15.17 -4.14 10.18
C ALA A 98 15.51 -3.38 8.89
N ASN A 99 16.43 -3.91 8.07
CA ASN A 99 16.74 -3.33 6.76
C ASN A 99 15.51 -3.27 5.83
N ARG A 100 14.60 -4.24 5.92
CA ARG A 100 13.33 -4.27 5.16
C ARG A 100 12.24 -3.41 5.77
N PHE A 101 12.28 -3.21 7.08
CA PHE A 101 11.25 -2.48 7.81
C PHE A 101 11.51 -0.96 7.85
N TYR A 102 12.66 -0.53 8.36
CA TYR A 102 12.96 0.90 8.59
C TYR A 102 14.40 1.28 8.19
N GLY A 103 15.12 0.39 7.49
CA GLY A 103 16.44 0.68 6.93
C GLY A 103 16.38 1.74 5.84
N ASP A 104 17.36 2.63 5.82
CA ASP A 104 17.35 3.83 4.97
C ASP A 104 17.45 3.55 3.46
N ALA A 105 18.11 2.46 3.06
CA ALA A 105 18.35 2.11 1.67
C ALA A 105 17.28 1.21 1.04
N ASP A 106 16.71 0.30 1.84
CA ASP A 106 16.10 -0.92 1.32
C ASP A 106 14.71 -1.22 1.91
N SER A 107 14.21 -0.36 2.80
CA SER A 107 12.81 -0.38 3.26
C SER A 107 11.92 0.54 2.42
N LEU A 108 10.61 0.47 2.64
CA LEU A 108 9.67 1.50 2.15
C LEU A 108 9.49 2.62 3.16
N ALA A 109 9.96 2.46 4.40
CA ALA A 109 9.75 3.39 5.50
C ALA A 109 11.07 3.85 6.16
N PRO A 110 12.01 4.45 5.41
CA PRO A 110 13.28 4.95 5.98
C PRO A 110 13.06 6.02 7.07
N GLY A 111 11.85 6.59 7.10
CA GLY A 111 11.38 7.59 8.01
C GLY A 111 10.97 7.07 9.41
N ALA A 112 10.73 5.76 9.55
CA ALA A 112 10.28 5.13 10.78
C ALA A 112 11.45 4.96 11.77
N ASN A 113 11.88 6.07 12.38
CA ASN A 113 13.17 6.15 13.07
C ASN A 113 13.10 6.11 14.61
N ASN A 114 11.96 5.74 15.19
CA ASN A 114 11.83 5.47 16.63
C ASN A 114 11.33 4.03 16.82
N VAL A 115 12.24 3.15 17.26
CA VAL A 115 12.06 1.70 17.21
C VAL A 115 12.24 1.09 18.59
N VAL A 116 11.29 0.27 19.02
CA VAL A 116 11.40 -0.55 20.24
C VAL A 116 11.58 -2.02 19.88
N ILE A 117 12.68 -2.62 20.33
CA ILE A 117 13.02 -4.02 20.04
C ILE A 117 12.76 -4.88 21.27
N TYR A 118 12.08 -6.01 21.09
CA TYR A 118 11.82 -6.99 22.15
C TYR A 118 12.43 -8.35 21.81
N GLU A 119 12.86 -9.08 22.84
CA GLU A 119 13.09 -10.51 22.77
C GLU A 119 11.77 -11.26 22.95
N VAL A 120 11.55 -12.30 22.14
CA VAL A 120 10.28 -13.04 22.07
C VAL A 120 9.81 -13.61 23.40
N ASN A 121 10.67 -14.30 24.14
CA ASN A 121 10.24 -14.94 25.39
C ASN A 121 9.89 -13.89 26.45
N HIS A 122 10.70 -12.83 26.58
CA HIS A 122 10.37 -11.69 27.42
C HIS A 122 9.03 -11.07 27.03
N TRP A 123 8.79 -10.86 25.73
CA TRP A 123 7.54 -10.29 25.24
C TRP A 123 6.34 -11.19 25.56
N LEU A 124 6.43 -12.49 25.31
CA LEU A 124 5.39 -13.45 25.66
C LEU A 124 5.11 -13.44 27.17
N GLU A 125 6.14 -13.58 27.99
CA GLU A 125 6.02 -13.77 29.44
C GLU A 125 5.65 -12.50 30.20
N ASN A 126 6.19 -11.34 29.80
CA ASN A 126 6.11 -10.10 30.58
C ASN A 126 5.23 -9.03 29.91
N ILE A 127 5.02 -9.09 28.60
CA ILE A 127 4.13 -8.16 27.88
C ILE A 127 2.77 -8.81 27.66
N LEU A 128 2.70 -9.97 27.01
CA LEU A 128 1.42 -10.68 26.84
C LEU A 128 0.94 -11.34 28.13
N GLN A 129 1.86 -11.67 29.03
CA GLN A 129 1.57 -12.34 30.30
C GLN A 129 0.79 -13.66 30.09
N TYR A 130 1.13 -14.41 29.03
CA TYR A 130 0.30 -15.49 28.47
C TYR A 130 0.00 -16.67 29.41
N ALA A 131 0.81 -16.85 30.45
CA ALA A 131 0.70 -17.93 31.42
C ALA A 131 0.26 -17.44 32.82
N THR A 132 -0.25 -16.22 32.91
CA THR A 132 -0.70 -15.59 34.16
C THR A 132 -2.18 -15.21 34.08
N GLU A 133 -2.71 -14.71 35.19
CA GLU A 133 -4.04 -14.09 35.25
C GLU A 133 -3.97 -12.59 34.94
N ASP A 134 -2.79 -11.99 34.79
CA ASP A 134 -2.65 -10.56 34.53
C ASP A 134 -3.06 -10.21 33.09
N VAL A 135 -3.61 -9.00 32.90
CA VAL A 135 -3.94 -8.44 31.58
C VAL A 135 -2.66 -8.11 30.78
N PRO A 136 -2.62 -8.28 29.44
CA PRO A 136 -1.47 -7.85 28.65
C PRO A 136 -1.10 -6.38 28.89
N LEU A 137 0.20 -6.09 28.98
CA LEU A 137 0.68 -4.71 29.10
C LEU A 137 0.43 -3.96 27.78
N PRO A 138 -0.14 -2.75 27.80
CA PRO A 138 -0.40 -1.98 26.58
C PRO A 138 0.84 -1.76 25.72
N GLN A 139 0.69 -1.87 24.40
CA GLN A 139 1.73 -1.56 23.42
C GLN A 139 1.15 -0.61 22.37
N ASN A 140 1.54 0.67 22.45
CA ASN A 140 1.00 1.73 21.61
C ASN A 140 1.96 2.06 20.47
N TYR A 141 2.11 1.10 19.54
CA TYR A 141 2.90 1.27 18.33
C TYR A 141 2.00 1.48 17.13
N ARG A 142 2.48 2.20 16.11
CA ARG A 142 1.81 2.23 14.81
C ARG A 142 1.87 0.85 14.15
N VAL A 143 3.07 0.29 14.13
CA VAL A 143 3.35 -1.01 13.51
C VAL A 143 4.20 -1.86 14.45
N GLN A 144 3.82 -3.11 14.67
CA GLN A 144 4.62 -4.10 15.39
C GLN A 144 4.89 -5.32 14.50
N ASN A 145 6.17 -5.61 14.29
CA ASN A 145 6.66 -6.68 13.43
C ASN A 145 7.04 -7.93 14.24
N HIS A 146 6.61 -9.09 13.76
CA HIS A 146 6.95 -10.41 14.29
C HIS A 146 7.45 -11.33 13.18
N SER A 147 8.76 -11.32 12.93
CA SER A 147 9.39 -12.06 11.83
C SER A 147 9.89 -13.46 12.23
N TRP A 148 9.13 -14.14 13.09
CA TRP A 148 9.43 -15.45 13.68
C TRP A 148 8.18 -16.32 13.74
N VAL A 149 8.36 -17.64 13.91
CA VAL A 149 7.28 -18.62 14.04
C VAL A 149 7.55 -19.51 15.24
N GLY A 150 6.50 -20.08 15.86
CA GLY A 150 6.66 -20.94 17.03
C GLY A 150 5.41 -21.72 17.41
N THR A 151 5.52 -22.50 18.49
CA THR A 151 4.42 -23.16 19.19
C THR A 151 4.75 -23.24 20.68
N MET A 152 3.74 -23.17 21.54
CA MET A 152 3.82 -23.37 22.98
C MET A 152 3.74 -24.85 23.39
N ALA A 153 3.64 -25.78 22.42
CA ALA A 153 3.58 -27.22 22.70
C ALA A 153 4.89 -27.75 23.32
N SER A 154 4.82 -28.32 24.53
CA SER A 154 5.97 -28.95 25.19
C SER A 154 6.09 -30.46 24.88
N GLY A 155 7.25 -30.94 24.41
CA GLY A 155 7.53 -32.38 24.29
C GLY A 155 8.80 -32.77 23.51
N ASN A 156 9.37 -33.95 23.81
CA ASN A 156 10.62 -34.51 23.25
C ASN A 156 10.50 -35.04 21.80
N ARG A 157 9.41 -34.72 21.10
CA ARG A 157 9.29 -34.86 19.64
C ARG A 157 9.43 -33.44 19.11
N SER A 158 10.38 -33.21 18.19
CA SER A 158 10.60 -31.91 17.53
C SER A 158 9.29 -31.12 17.48
N PRO A 159 9.13 -30.03 18.26
CA PRO A 159 7.87 -29.32 18.35
C PRO A 159 7.46 -28.95 16.95
N GLN A 160 6.41 -29.61 16.46
CA GLN A 160 5.88 -29.34 15.15
C GLN A 160 5.15 -28.01 15.31
N PRO A 161 5.58 -26.93 14.63
CA PRO A 161 5.00 -25.60 14.85
C PRO A 161 3.51 -25.51 14.49
N HIS A 162 2.98 -26.53 13.82
CA HIS A 162 1.57 -26.71 13.50
C HIS A 162 0.77 -27.49 14.57
N VAL A 163 1.39 -27.92 15.68
CA VAL A 163 0.71 -28.63 16.78
C VAL A 163 0.25 -27.64 17.83
N GLU A 164 -1.03 -27.73 18.19
CA GLU A 164 -1.70 -26.88 19.16
C GLU A 164 -1.27 -27.16 20.61
N HIS A 165 -1.38 -26.12 21.46
CA HIS A 165 -1.27 -26.19 22.91
C HIS A 165 -2.20 -25.11 23.53
N PRO A 166 -2.80 -25.31 24.72
CA PRO A 166 -3.69 -24.30 25.33
C PRO A 166 -3.06 -22.90 25.46
N HIS A 167 -1.74 -22.86 25.69
CA HIS A 167 -1.01 -21.59 25.73
C HIS A 167 -0.91 -20.90 24.36
N ASN A 168 -1.04 -21.59 23.22
CA ASN A 168 -1.13 -20.95 21.90
C ASN A 168 -2.41 -20.11 21.80
N VAL A 169 -3.55 -20.68 22.20
CA VAL A 169 -4.84 -19.98 22.16
C VAL A 169 -4.85 -18.80 23.13
N SER A 170 -4.29 -18.97 24.34
CA SER A 170 -4.07 -17.86 25.28
C SER A 170 -3.26 -16.72 24.65
N VAL A 171 -2.11 -17.03 24.01
CA VAL A 171 -1.28 -16.02 23.31
C VAL A 171 -2.07 -15.30 22.22
N LEU A 172 -2.80 -16.04 21.40
CA LEU A 172 -3.54 -15.47 20.27
C LEU A 172 -4.66 -14.53 20.72
N LYS A 173 -5.49 -14.94 21.70
CA LYS A 173 -6.52 -14.09 22.31
C LYS A 173 -5.91 -12.85 22.96
N ARG A 174 -4.81 -13.00 23.72
CA ARG A 174 -4.11 -11.88 24.37
C ARG A 174 -3.50 -10.90 23.37
N TYR A 175 -3.01 -11.41 22.23
CA TYR A 175 -2.42 -10.57 21.21
C TYR A 175 -3.48 -9.77 20.45
N ASP A 176 -4.60 -10.40 20.06
CA ASP A 176 -5.71 -9.69 19.42
C ASP A 176 -6.33 -8.64 20.34
N TYR A 177 -6.45 -8.93 21.64
CA TYR A 177 -6.84 -7.95 22.67
C TYR A 177 -5.91 -6.73 22.68
N LEU A 178 -4.60 -6.98 22.67
CA LEU A 178 -3.59 -5.93 22.69
C LEU A 178 -3.58 -5.11 21.40
N ILE A 179 -3.77 -5.74 20.25
CA ILE A 179 -3.90 -5.07 18.95
C ILE A 179 -5.08 -4.10 18.97
N GLU A 180 -6.26 -4.58 19.35
CA GLU A 180 -7.51 -3.81 19.35
C GLU A 180 -7.47 -2.61 20.31
N ARG A 181 -6.93 -2.81 21.52
CA ARG A 181 -6.89 -1.77 22.56
C ARG A 181 -5.75 -0.77 22.42
N ALA A 182 -4.79 -1.02 21.53
CA ALA A 182 -3.66 -0.14 21.32
C ALA A 182 -4.10 1.25 20.82
N ASN A 183 -3.26 2.26 21.06
CA ASN A 183 -3.43 3.62 20.56
C ASN A 183 -4.80 4.23 20.88
N GLN A 184 -5.27 4.02 22.13
CA GLN A 184 -6.57 4.51 22.61
C GLN A 184 -7.76 3.96 21.82
N GLY A 185 -7.65 2.73 21.31
CA GLY A 185 -8.72 2.05 20.56
C GLY A 185 -8.67 2.27 19.05
N ALA A 186 -7.69 3.02 18.51
CA ALA A 186 -7.42 3.05 17.07
C ALA A 186 -6.66 1.81 16.57
N GLY A 187 -6.26 0.94 17.51
CA GLY A 187 -5.56 -0.30 17.25
C GLY A 187 -4.11 -0.15 16.77
N MET A 188 -3.44 -1.28 16.59
CA MET A 188 -2.03 -1.37 16.16
C MET A 188 -1.94 -2.26 14.92
N THR A 189 -1.22 -1.83 13.89
CA THR A 189 -0.95 -2.73 12.75
C THR A 189 0.10 -3.77 13.16
N ALA A 190 -0.36 -4.96 13.52
CA ALA A 190 0.45 -6.14 13.79
C ALA A 190 0.77 -6.88 12.49
N VAL A 191 2.04 -7.16 12.22
CA VAL A 191 2.48 -7.90 11.02
C VAL A 191 3.29 -9.11 11.43
N VAL A 192 2.82 -10.30 11.06
CA VAL A 192 3.36 -11.58 11.53
C VAL A 192 3.83 -12.44 10.34
N GLY A 193 4.96 -13.12 10.49
CA GLY A 193 5.49 -14.01 9.45
C GLY A 193 4.90 -15.41 9.53
N VAL A 194 4.69 -16.04 8.37
CA VAL A 194 4.48 -17.50 8.29
C VAL A 194 5.82 -18.23 8.08
N ASN A 195 5.82 -19.57 8.04
CA ASN A 195 7.06 -20.35 7.92
C ASN A 195 7.63 -20.34 6.48
N ASN A 196 8.95 -20.55 6.32
CA ASN A 196 9.66 -20.59 5.02
C ASN A 196 9.64 -21.98 4.36
N ASN A 197 8.47 -22.59 4.26
CA ASN A 197 8.26 -23.90 3.64
C ASN A 197 6.78 -24.09 3.33
N THR A 198 6.42 -25.04 2.49
CA THR A 198 5.02 -25.30 2.09
C THR A 198 4.26 -26.21 3.06
N ASN A 199 4.62 -26.21 4.35
CA ASN A 199 3.88 -26.97 5.38
C ASN A 199 2.64 -26.19 5.83
N PRO A 200 1.70 -26.81 6.57
CA PRO A 200 0.60 -26.11 7.21
C PRO A 200 1.07 -24.91 8.06
N LEU A 201 0.15 -23.97 8.28
CA LEU A 201 0.40 -22.76 9.04
C LEU A 201 1.01 -23.08 10.42
N PRO A 202 2.04 -22.30 10.85
CA PRO A 202 2.42 -22.30 12.24
C PRO A 202 1.25 -21.79 13.09
N TYR A 203 1.08 -22.33 14.29
CA TYR A 203 -0.09 -22.00 15.10
C TYR A 203 0.05 -20.61 15.74
N LEU A 204 1.23 -20.29 16.28
CA LEU A 204 1.43 -19.05 17.02
C LEU A 204 1.49 -17.84 16.07
N LEU A 205 0.74 -16.80 16.42
CA LEU A 205 0.61 -15.50 15.75
C LEU A 205 0.03 -15.52 14.33
N SER A 206 0.41 -16.44 13.44
CA SER A 206 -0.15 -16.50 12.08
C SER A 206 -1.64 -16.84 12.03
N HIS A 207 -2.19 -17.37 13.12
CA HIS A 207 -3.64 -17.58 13.26
C HIS A 207 -4.39 -16.34 13.74
N SER A 208 -3.71 -15.26 14.15
CA SER A 208 -4.36 -14.05 14.69
C SER A 208 -5.42 -13.49 13.73
N TYR A 209 -6.55 -13.06 14.28
CA TYR A 209 -7.55 -12.33 13.50
C TYR A 209 -7.03 -10.93 13.15
N ASN A 210 -6.49 -10.22 14.15
CA ASN A 210 -6.26 -8.78 14.04
C ASN A 210 -4.90 -8.44 13.39
N ALA A 211 -3.98 -9.41 13.34
CA ALA A 211 -2.72 -9.28 12.63
C ALA A 211 -2.85 -9.50 11.11
N ILE A 212 -1.81 -9.09 10.40
CA ILE A 212 -1.57 -9.35 8.97
C ILE A 212 -0.47 -10.41 8.88
N ALA A 213 -0.85 -11.63 8.52
CA ALA A 213 0.07 -12.73 8.23
C ALA A 213 0.66 -12.58 6.83
N VAL A 214 1.97 -12.73 6.73
CA VAL A 214 2.71 -12.42 5.50
C VAL A 214 3.47 -13.63 4.97
N GLY A 215 3.22 -13.96 3.70
CA GLY A 215 3.94 -14.98 2.93
C GLY A 215 4.84 -14.37 1.85
N ARG A 216 5.20 -15.20 0.87
CA ARG A 216 6.11 -14.86 -0.24
C ARG A 216 5.42 -15.02 -1.59
N THR A 217 5.71 -14.13 -2.52
CA THR A 217 5.15 -14.22 -3.88
C THR A 217 5.48 -15.53 -4.57
N ASP A 218 6.64 -16.12 -4.31
CA ASP A 218 7.05 -17.38 -4.94
C ASP A 218 6.34 -18.62 -4.36
N GLY A 219 5.43 -18.46 -3.40
CA GLY A 219 4.65 -19.55 -2.80
C GLY A 219 5.46 -20.45 -1.85
N ASN A 220 6.73 -20.16 -1.60
CA ASN A 220 7.60 -20.98 -0.74
C ASN A 220 7.42 -20.65 0.74
N HIS A 221 6.18 -20.69 1.21
CA HIS A 221 5.77 -20.33 2.57
C HIS A 221 4.59 -21.17 3.05
N SER A 222 4.38 -21.18 4.37
CA SER A 222 3.28 -21.93 4.96
C SER A 222 1.97 -21.26 4.65
N SER A 223 0.98 -22.03 4.22
CA SER A 223 -0.30 -21.49 3.79
C SER A 223 -1.44 -22.48 4.04
N GLY A 224 -2.67 -22.05 3.78
CA GLY A 224 -3.90 -22.83 3.94
C GLY A 224 -4.83 -22.23 4.98
N LEU A 225 -5.68 -23.08 5.55
CA LEU A 225 -6.68 -22.67 6.52
C LEU A 225 -6.13 -22.71 7.95
N THR A 226 -6.53 -21.76 8.79
CA THR A 226 -6.28 -21.80 10.23
C THR A 226 -6.87 -23.08 10.83
N LEU A 227 -6.09 -23.74 11.68
CA LEU A 227 -6.40 -25.07 12.19
C LEU A 227 -7.36 -25.02 13.38
N ALA A 228 -8.27 -26.00 13.45
CA ALA A 228 -9.12 -26.22 14.63
C ALA A 228 -8.31 -26.87 15.75
N PRO A 229 -8.75 -26.72 17.02
CA PRO A 229 -8.12 -27.45 18.10
C PRO A 229 -8.14 -28.95 17.92
N ASP A 230 -7.05 -29.63 18.29
CA ASP A 230 -7.04 -31.07 18.58
C ASP A 230 -7.52 -31.33 20.03
N ALA A 231 -7.72 -30.27 20.83
CA ALA A 231 -8.12 -30.41 22.23
C ALA A 231 -9.61 -30.78 22.40
N THR A 232 -9.82 -31.72 23.34
CA THR A 232 -11.10 -31.99 23.98
C THR A 232 -11.02 -31.42 25.40
N PRO A 233 -11.99 -30.61 25.86
CA PRO A 233 -13.24 -30.26 25.21
C PRO A 233 -13.09 -29.18 24.11
N PRO A 234 -14.07 -29.11 23.18
CA PRO A 234 -14.03 -28.28 21.96
C PRO A 234 -14.26 -26.76 22.16
N ASP A 235 -14.19 -26.24 23.39
CA ASP A 235 -14.55 -24.86 23.73
C ASP A 235 -13.39 -23.84 23.71
N ASP A 236 -12.14 -24.29 23.56
CA ASP A 236 -10.97 -23.40 23.40
C ASP A 236 -10.59 -23.16 21.92
N SER A 237 -11.59 -23.16 21.02
CA SER A 237 -11.32 -22.91 19.61
C SER A 237 -11.00 -21.45 19.33
N TYR A 238 -9.87 -21.21 18.69
CA TYR A 238 -9.51 -19.89 18.15
C TYR A 238 -9.85 -19.81 16.66
N GLY A 239 -11.14 -19.94 16.35
CA GLY A 239 -11.71 -19.60 15.05
C GLY A 239 -11.00 -20.21 13.83
N PRO A 240 -11.15 -21.53 13.58
CA PRO A 240 -10.51 -22.18 12.43
C PRO A 240 -11.20 -21.89 11.10
N GLY A 241 -10.55 -22.25 9.99
CA GLY A 241 -11.13 -22.22 8.65
C GLY A 241 -10.88 -20.94 7.85
N ARG A 242 -10.03 -20.04 8.36
CA ARG A 242 -9.66 -18.78 7.69
C ARG A 242 -8.43 -18.96 6.81
N SER A 243 -8.43 -18.41 5.61
CA SER A 243 -7.28 -18.48 4.70
C SER A 243 -6.14 -17.59 5.19
N LYS A 244 -4.92 -18.13 5.23
CA LYS A 244 -3.67 -17.39 5.49
C LYS A 244 -2.55 -17.85 4.54
N PRO A 245 -1.58 -16.99 4.20
CA PRO A 245 -1.36 -15.61 4.70
C PRO A 245 -2.42 -14.63 4.20
N ASP A 246 -2.49 -13.44 4.81
CA ASP A 246 -3.39 -12.37 4.35
C ASP A 246 -2.86 -11.69 3.08
N VAL A 247 -1.53 -11.59 2.94
CA VAL A 247 -0.85 -10.97 1.79
C VAL A 247 0.53 -11.59 1.58
N VAL A 248 1.09 -11.49 0.38
CA VAL A 248 2.45 -11.92 0.07
C VAL A 248 3.33 -10.78 -0.43
N ALA A 249 4.65 -10.92 -0.33
CA ALA A 249 5.61 -9.95 -0.88
C ALA A 249 6.76 -10.64 -1.62
N PRO A 250 7.39 -9.97 -2.62
CA PRO A 250 8.38 -10.56 -3.51
C PRO A 250 9.79 -10.58 -2.88
N LEU A 251 9.89 -11.21 -1.71
CA LEU A 251 11.13 -11.34 -0.94
C LEU A 251 11.47 -12.81 -0.70
N SER A 252 12.76 -13.10 -0.65
CA SER A 252 13.28 -14.47 -0.60
C SER A 252 13.23 -15.13 0.77
N SER A 253 12.53 -14.53 1.74
CA SER A 253 12.18 -15.14 3.03
C SER A 253 10.93 -14.48 3.60
N THR A 254 10.13 -15.22 4.37
CA THR A 254 8.94 -14.69 5.06
C THR A 254 9.34 -13.62 6.06
N SER A 255 10.44 -13.76 6.81
CA SER A 255 10.93 -12.70 7.70
C SER A 255 11.19 -11.37 6.97
N ASN A 256 11.84 -11.42 5.80
CA ASN A 256 12.03 -10.22 4.99
C ASN A 256 10.71 -9.68 4.44
N ALA A 257 9.82 -10.56 3.98
CA ALA A 257 8.48 -10.19 3.50
C ALA A 257 7.66 -9.49 4.59
N THR A 258 7.64 -10.03 5.82
CA THR A 258 6.99 -9.43 6.99
C THR A 258 7.56 -8.04 7.29
N GLY A 259 8.90 -7.88 7.27
CA GLY A 259 9.55 -6.58 7.38
C GLY A 259 9.12 -5.60 6.27
N GLY A 260 9.05 -6.06 5.02
CA GLY A 260 8.61 -5.26 3.88
C GLY A 260 7.17 -4.79 3.98
N VAL A 261 6.23 -5.67 4.35
CA VAL A 261 4.83 -5.29 4.61
C VAL A 261 4.70 -4.34 5.79
N SER A 262 5.53 -4.51 6.84
CA SER A 262 5.57 -3.57 7.96
C SER A 262 6.02 -2.17 7.53
N SER A 263 6.98 -2.09 6.60
CA SER A 263 7.42 -0.82 6.03
C SER A 263 6.33 -0.15 5.18
N ALA A 264 5.56 -0.94 4.42
CA ALA A 264 4.41 -0.42 3.68
C ALA A 264 3.34 0.15 4.63
N ALA A 265 3.02 -0.55 5.72
CA ALA A 265 2.10 -0.08 6.74
C ALA A 265 2.56 1.25 7.36
N ALA A 266 3.84 1.37 7.73
CA ALA A 266 4.39 2.61 8.29
C ALA A 266 4.30 3.79 7.30
N LEU A 267 4.58 3.54 6.01
CA LEU A 267 4.41 4.53 4.93
C LEU A 267 2.94 4.99 4.85
N LEU A 268 1.98 4.06 4.87
CA LEU A 268 0.56 4.37 4.79
C LEU A 268 0.04 5.16 6.00
N TYR A 269 0.57 4.90 7.21
CA TYR A 269 0.23 5.72 8.38
C TYR A 269 0.62 7.19 8.18
N GLU A 270 1.80 7.48 7.62
CA GLU A 270 2.19 8.86 7.30
C GLU A 270 1.29 9.45 6.20
N ALA A 271 0.94 8.66 5.18
CA ALA A 271 0.09 9.10 4.09
C ALA A 271 -1.36 9.43 4.53
N LEU A 272 -1.93 8.62 5.42
CA LEU A 272 -3.30 8.79 5.92
C LEU A 272 -3.41 9.90 6.95
N ASP A 273 -2.54 9.85 7.95
CA ASP A 273 -2.68 10.68 9.13
C ASP A 273 -1.31 10.94 9.76
N PRO A 274 -0.62 12.00 9.30
CA PRO A 274 0.65 12.46 9.86
C PRO A 274 0.57 12.71 11.38
N VAL A 275 -0.64 12.92 11.93
CA VAL A 275 -0.89 13.31 13.33
C VAL A 275 -1.24 12.11 14.24
N GLY A 276 -1.51 10.92 13.69
CA GLY A 276 -1.40 9.62 14.38
C GLY A 276 -2.67 9.00 14.98
N THR A 277 -3.81 9.07 14.30
CA THR A 277 -5.11 8.50 14.71
C THR A 277 -5.75 7.56 13.70
N ALA A 278 -5.10 7.28 12.57
CA ALA A 278 -5.62 6.32 11.57
C ALA A 278 -5.85 4.93 12.19
N PRO A 279 -7.07 4.35 12.05
CA PRO A 279 -7.36 3.01 12.57
C PRO A 279 -6.59 1.90 11.82
N ASN A 280 -6.16 0.85 12.52
CA ASN A 280 -5.38 -0.24 11.92
C ASN A 280 -6.18 -1.04 10.88
N GLU A 281 -7.50 -1.10 11.00
CA GLU A 281 -8.40 -1.72 10.04
C GLU A 281 -8.31 -1.05 8.67
N VAL A 282 -8.23 0.28 8.63
CA VAL A 282 -8.06 1.03 7.38
C VAL A 282 -6.73 0.69 6.74
N VAL A 283 -5.65 0.63 7.52
CA VAL A 283 -4.31 0.26 7.01
C VAL A 283 -4.31 -1.17 6.46
N LYS A 284 -4.94 -2.12 7.17
CA LYS A 284 -5.12 -3.50 6.69
C LYS A 284 -5.90 -3.52 5.38
N SER A 285 -7.05 -2.85 5.31
CA SER A 285 -7.88 -2.77 4.11
C SER A 285 -7.14 -2.16 2.92
N LEU A 286 -6.34 -1.10 3.12
CA LEU A 286 -5.52 -0.50 2.06
C LEU A 286 -4.48 -1.48 1.50
N LEU A 287 -3.79 -2.23 2.36
CA LEU A 287 -2.79 -3.21 1.93
C LEU A 287 -3.43 -4.35 1.13
N LEU A 288 -4.59 -4.86 1.57
CA LEU A 288 -5.29 -5.97 0.92
C LEU A 288 -5.98 -5.55 -0.38
N ALA A 289 -6.63 -4.38 -0.41
CA ALA A 289 -7.23 -3.83 -1.63
C ALA A 289 -6.16 -3.41 -2.64
N GLY A 290 -5.00 -2.93 -2.17
CA GLY A 290 -3.87 -2.52 -3.00
C GLY A 290 -3.16 -3.67 -3.70
N ALA A 291 -3.21 -4.89 -3.13
CA ALA A 291 -2.46 -6.04 -3.62
C ALA A 291 -2.78 -6.42 -5.08
N THR A 292 -1.75 -6.76 -5.86
CA THR A 292 -1.84 -7.22 -7.25
C THR A 292 -2.02 -8.72 -7.35
N LYS A 293 -2.66 -9.16 -8.45
CA LYS A 293 -2.94 -10.58 -8.74
C LYS A 293 -2.25 -11.03 -10.02
N THR A 294 -1.53 -10.14 -10.69
CA THR A 294 -0.91 -10.34 -12.01
C THR A 294 0.18 -11.40 -12.00
N GLU A 295 0.77 -11.66 -10.83
CA GLU A 295 1.85 -12.60 -10.57
C GLU A 295 1.32 -14.04 -10.52
N PHE A 296 0.01 -14.22 -10.35
CA PHE A 296 -0.61 -15.49 -10.02
C PHE A 296 -1.65 -15.90 -11.05
N THR A 297 -1.36 -16.93 -11.82
CA THR A 297 -2.33 -17.49 -12.78
C THR A 297 -3.45 -18.29 -12.10
N GLY A 298 -3.28 -18.65 -10.82
CA GLY A 298 -4.19 -19.51 -10.07
C GLY A 298 -4.85 -18.84 -8.87
N TRP A 299 -4.70 -17.52 -8.70
CA TRP A 299 -5.32 -16.80 -7.58
C TRP A 299 -6.84 -16.93 -7.65
N ILE A 300 -7.45 -17.37 -6.56
CA ILE A 300 -8.89 -17.60 -6.48
C ILE A 300 -9.43 -17.21 -5.09
N ARG A 301 -10.66 -16.69 -5.10
CA ARG A 301 -11.50 -16.57 -3.91
C ARG A 301 -12.88 -17.17 -4.19
N THR A 302 -13.62 -17.44 -3.13
CA THR A 302 -15.03 -17.88 -3.22
C THR A 302 -15.90 -16.97 -2.35
N PRO A 303 -17.24 -17.03 -2.47
CA PRO A 303 -18.11 -16.25 -1.60
C PRO A 303 -17.83 -16.43 -0.11
N THR A 304 -17.44 -17.61 0.36
CA THR A 304 -17.18 -17.88 1.79
C THR A 304 -15.70 -18.04 2.12
N GLN A 305 -14.82 -17.66 1.19
CA GLN A 305 -13.39 -17.72 1.36
C GLN A 305 -12.80 -16.49 0.66
N PRO A 306 -12.70 -15.35 1.38
CA PRO A 306 -12.42 -14.04 0.80
C PRO A 306 -11.01 -13.98 0.20
N LEU A 307 -10.07 -14.75 0.74
CA LEU A 307 -8.67 -14.74 0.37
C LEU A 307 -8.23 -16.07 -0.26
N ASP A 308 -7.20 -16.01 -1.11
CA ASP A 308 -6.56 -17.20 -1.67
C ASP A 308 -5.75 -17.94 -0.58
N ASP A 309 -5.84 -19.27 -0.54
CA ASP A 309 -5.18 -20.09 0.48
C ASP A 309 -3.65 -20.10 0.41
N VAL A 310 -3.05 -19.63 -0.68
CA VAL A 310 -1.61 -19.55 -0.85
C VAL A 310 -1.16 -18.09 -0.83
N PHE A 311 -1.83 -17.22 -1.57
CA PHE A 311 -1.36 -15.86 -1.83
C PHE A 311 -2.16 -14.78 -1.08
N GLY A 312 -3.17 -15.15 -0.31
CA GLY A 312 -4.00 -14.20 0.42
C GLY A 312 -4.73 -13.25 -0.54
N ALA A 313 -4.66 -11.95 -0.26
CA ALA A 313 -5.16 -10.90 -1.15
C ALA A 313 -4.28 -10.67 -2.39
N GLY A 314 -3.09 -11.28 -2.48
CA GLY A 314 -2.14 -11.12 -3.58
C GLY A 314 -0.79 -10.51 -3.15
N GLU A 315 -0.02 -10.03 -4.12
CA GLU A 315 1.29 -9.41 -3.90
C GLU A 315 1.12 -7.96 -3.45
N LEU A 316 1.82 -7.57 -2.39
CA LEU A 316 1.91 -6.19 -1.92
C LEU A 316 2.20 -5.22 -3.07
N ASN A 317 1.37 -4.19 -3.22
CA ASN A 317 1.66 -3.06 -4.09
C ASN A 317 1.38 -1.74 -3.36
N VAL A 318 2.44 -1.04 -2.98
CA VAL A 318 2.36 0.19 -2.19
C VAL A 318 1.91 1.38 -3.03
N TYR A 319 2.11 1.37 -4.34
CA TYR A 319 1.60 2.40 -5.25
C TYR A 319 0.07 2.41 -5.21
N ASN A 320 -0.55 1.26 -5.49
CA ASN A 320 -2.00 1.08 -5.42
C ASN A 320 -2.56 1.44 -4.03
N SER A 321 -1.87 1.01 -2.97
CA SER A 321 -2.27 1.29 -1.60
C SER A 321 -2.26 2.81 -1.31
N TYR A 322 -1.23 3.51 -1.79
CA TYR A 322 -1.10 4.96 -1.61
C TYR A 322 -2.16 5.75 -2.41
N LEU A 323 -2.48 5.35 -3.64
CA LEU A 323 -3.50 6.04 -4.45
C LEU A 323 -4.86 6.12 -3.74
N MET A 324 -5.24 5.08 -3.00
CA MET A 324 -6.46 5.08 -2.19
C MET A 324 -6.43 6.15 -1.10
N THR A 325 -5.27 6.46 -0.52
CA THR A 325 -5.13 7.55 0.47
C THR A 325 -5.41 8.92 -0.14
N LEU A 326 -5.07 9.13 -1.42
CA LEU A 326 -5.35 10.37 -2.15
C LEU A 326 -6.84 10.55 -2.45
N GLY A 327 -7.57 9.45 -2.63
CA GLY A 327 -9.03 9.45 -2.76
C GLY A 327 -9.75 9.95 -1.49
N GLY A 328 -9.06 9.92 -0.35
CA GLY A 328 -9.56 10.38 0.94
C GLY A 328 -10.65 9.48 1.55
N GLN A 329 -11.05 9.84 2.77
CA GLN A 329 -12.17 9.20 3.45
C GLN A 329 -13.49 9.56 2.76
N GLN A 330 -14.30 8.57 2.41
CA GLN A 330 -15.61 8.79 1.80
C GLN A 330 -16.69 8.02 2.57
N PRO A 331 -17.58 8.73 3.29
CA PRO A 331 -18.49 8.11 4.24
C PRO A 331 -19.53 7.23 3.55
N GLY A 332 -19.75 6.04 4.10
CA GLY A 332 -20.86 5.17 3.75
C GLY A 332 -22.23 5.78 4.08
N SER A 333 -23.26 5.31 3.38
CA SER A 333 -24.65 5.76 3.55
C SER A 333 -25.54 4.64 4.09
N GLN A 334 -26.45 4.94 5.01
CA GLN A 334 -27.47 3.99 5.48
C GLN A 334 -28.68 3.88 4.51
N SER A 335 -28.53 4.40 3.29
CA SER A 335 -29.52 4.33 2.21
C SER A 335 -28.82 3.99 0.89
N PRO A 336 -29.38 3.09 0.05
CA PRO A 336 -28.82 2.76 -1.25
C PRO A 336 -28.77 3.94 -2.23
N ALA A 337 -29.60 4.97 -2.03
CA ALA A 337 -29.64 6.15 -2.89
C ALA A 337 -28.63 7.21 -2.43
N ALA A 338 -27.34 6.89 -2.51
CA ALA A 338 -26.24 7.78 -2.18
C ALA A 338 -25.49 8.27 -3.43
N ALA A 339 -24.78 9.39 -3.29
CA ALA A 339 -23.84 9.86 -4.30
C ALA A 339 -22.75 8.82 -4.53
N ALA A 340 -22.22 8.77 -5.76
CA ALA A 340 -21.12 7.88 -6.07
C ALA A 340 -19.84 8.33 -5.34
N VAL A 341 -19.10 7.36 -4.79
CA VAL A 341 -17.75 7.56 -4.27
C VAL A 341 -16.76 7.66 -5.43
N SER A 342 -15.62 8.30 -5.18
CA SER A 342 -14.51 8.36 -6.13
C SER A 342 -13.92 6.96 -6.40
N PRO A 343 -13.30 6.73 -7.57
CA PRO A 343 -12.75 5.42 -7.94
C PRO A 343 -11.70 4.86 -6.97
N PHE A 344 -11.00 5.73 -6.24
CA PHE A 344 -10.07 5.39 -5.18
C PHE A 344 -10.57 6.01 -3.88
N GLY A 345 -10.45 5.28 -2.77
CA GLY A 345 -10.83 5.80 -1.47
C GLY A 345 -10.83 4.75 -0.39
N TRP A 346 -11.19 5.22 0.80
CA TRP A 346 -11.35 4.39 1.99
C TRP A 346 -12.43 4.97 2.89
N ASP A 347 -12.86 4.20 3.86
CA ASP A 347 -13.69 4.68 4.95
C ASP A 347 -13.37 3.96 6.26
N TYR A 348 -13.69 4.62 7.36
CA TYR A 348 -13.76 4.01 8.69
C TYR A 348 -15.09 4.39 9.31
N GLN A 349 -15.84 3.36 9.70
CA GLN A 349 -17.11 3.54 10.39
C GLN A 349 -16.93 3.07 11.82
N ASP A 350 -17.19 3.96 12.78
CA ASP A 350 -17.24 3.63 14.20
C ASP A 350 -18.70 3.51 14.63
N PHE A 351 -19.19 2.27 14.69
CA PHE A 351 -20.52 1.96 15.19
C PHE A 351 -20.51 1.20 16.51
N LYS A 352 -19.38 1.19 17.23
CA LYS A 352 -19.28 0.53 18.54
C LYS A 352 -20.38 1.04 19.48
N GLY A 353 -21.18 0.11 20.00
CA GLY A 353 -22.33 0.40 20.87
C GLY A 353 -23.57 0.96 20.17
N ASN A 354 -23.66 0.88 18.84
CA ASN A 354 -24.85 1.23 18.06
C ASN A 354 -25.50 0.03 17.35
N ALA A 355 -26.38 -0.66 18.08
CA ALA A 355 -27.14 -1.82 17.60
C ALA A 355 -28.18 -1.53 16.52
N SER A 356 -28.45 -0.25 16.22
CA SER A 356 -29.49 0.17 15.29
C SER A 356 -28.99 0.35 13.86
N VAL A 357 -27.69 0.18 13.62
CA VAL A 357 -27.10 0.32 12.29
C VAL A 357 -27.60 -0.82 11.39
N GLY A 358 -28.17 -0.43 10.25
CA GLY A 358 -28.52 -1.36 9.19
C GLY A 358 -27.40 -1.49 8.16
N ASP A 359 -27.77 -1.83 6.93
CA ASP A 359 -26.82 -1.92 5.82
C ASP A 359 -26.16 -0.56 5.53
N VAL A 360 -24.87 -0.59 5.18
CA VAL A 360 -24.10 0.59 4.77
C VAL A 360 -23.72 0.47 3.31
N TYR A 361 -23.92 1.53 2.54
CA TYR A 361 -23.80 1.55 1.09
C TYR A 361 -22.69 2.50 0.62
N TYR A 362 -21.91 2.03 -0.34
CA TYR A 362 -20.92 2.80 -1.10
C TYR A 362 -21.23 2.62 -2.60
N ASN A 363 -21.60 3.69 -3.28
CA ASN A 363 -22.04 3.61 -4.67
C ASN A 363 -20.89 3.95 -5.61
N PHE A 364 -20.72 3.21 -6.70
CA PHE A 364 -19.75 3.50 -7.74
C PHE A 364 -20.47 3.86 -9.03
N GLU A 365 -19.84 4.73 -9.82
CA GLU A 365 -20.27 5.05 -11.17
C GLU A 365 -19.11 4.77 -12.13
N ILE A 366 -19.35 3.95 -13.15
CA ILE A 366 -18.42 3.76 -14.27
C ILE A 366 -18.91 4.62 -15.43
N PRO A 367 -18.19 5.70 -15.82
CA PRO A 367 -18.65 6.61 -16.85
C PRO A 367 -18.90 5.96 -18.21
N ALA A 368 -19.88 6.48 -18.95
CA ALA A 368 -20.11 6.07 -20.34
C ALA A 368 -18.84 6.24 -21.19
N GLY A 369 -18.49 5.21 -21.97
CA GLY A 369 -17.27 5.20 -22.78
C GLY A 369 -16.01 4.78 -22.02
N THR A 370 -16.11 4.40 -20.74
CA THR A 370 -15.04 3.76 -19.97
C THR A 370 -15.40 2.31 -19.60
N ILE A 371 -14.41 1.53 -19.20
CA ILE A 371 -14.58 0.20 -18.61
C ILE A 371 -13.78 0.22 -17.31
N ALA A 372 -14.32 -0.31 -16.20
CA ALA A 372 -13.47 -0.60 -15.05
C ALA A 372 -12.76 -1.93 -15.31
N ASP A 373 -11.48 -1.85 -15.64
CA ASP A 373 -10.64 -3.02 -15.89
C ASP A 373 -10.45 -3.85 -14.63
N GLU A 374 -10.48 -3.18 -13.49
CA GLU A 374 -10.32 -3.80 -12.19
C GLU A 374 -11.05 -3.00 -11.11
N LEU A 375 -11.78 -3.71 -10.26
CA LEU A 375 -12.31 -3.21 -8.98
C LEU A 375 -11.82 -4.16 -7.89
N SER A 376 -11.02 -3.65 -6.96
CA SER A 376 -10.55 -4.38 -5.79
C SER A 376 -11.03 -3.67 -4.53
N ILE A 377 -11.72 -4.39 -3.65
CA ILE A 377 -12.28 -3.88 -2.40
C ILE A 377 -11.87 -4.81 -1.28
N ALA A 378 -11.39 -4.25 -0.17
CA ALA A 378 -11.15 -4.99 1.06
C ALA A 378 -11.88 -4.31 2.22
N LEU A 379 -12.64 -5.10 2.96
CA LEU A 379 -13.24 -4.76 4.25
C LEU A 379 -12.49 -5.54 5.32
N ALA A 380 -12.14 -4.89 6.42
CA ALA A 380 -11.48 -5.53 7.56
C ALA A 380 -12.03 -4.93 8.86
N TRP A 381 -12.15 -5.78 9.87
CA TRP A 381 -12.45 -5.38 11.24
C TRP A 381 -11.56 -6.16 12.19
N ASN A 382 -11.24 -5.60 13.35
CA ASN A 382 -10.63 -6.40 14.40
C ASN A 382 -11.72 -7.32 15.01
N ALA A 383 -11.39 -8.58 15.28
CA ALA A 383 -12.22 -9.43 16.13
C ALA A 383 -12.10 -8.98 17.58
N GLU A 384 -13.21 -9.02 18.31
CA GLU A 384 -13.24 -8.63 19.71
C GLU A 384 -12.69 -9.74 20.61
N ILE A 385 -11.86 -9.33 21.56
CA ILE A 385 -11.51 -10.17 22.71
C ILE A 385 -12.10 -9.51 23.94
N GLU A 386 -13.21 -10.06 24.41
CA GLU A 386 -13.87 -9.62 25.64
C GLU A 386 -13.11 -10.17 26.85
N ASP A 387 -12.86 -9.32 27.84
CA ASP A 387 -12.43 -9.77 29.16
C ASP A 387 -13.67 -10.07 30.00
N LEU A 388 -13.95 -11.37 30.21
CA LEU A 388 -15.13 -11.83 30.94
C LEU A 388 -14.93 -11.82 32.47
N ASP A 389 -13.75 -11.44 32.97
CA ASP A 389 -13.54 -11.32 34.41
C ASP A 389 -14.17 -10.05 34.97
N ALA A 390 -15.44 -10.16 35.38
CA ALA A 390 -16.18 -9.09 36.05
C ALA A 390 -15.57 -8.66 37.40
N SER A 391 -14.60 -9.40 37.96
CA SER A 391 -13.95 -9.03 39.20
C SER A 391 -12.78 -8.07 39.02
N GLU A 392 -12.30 -7.87 37.78
CA GLU A 392 -11.09 -7.09 37.44
C GLU A 392 -9.84 -7.53 38.23
N THR A 393 -9.80 -8.80 38.67
CA THR A 393 -8.66 -9.34 39.44
C THR A 393 -7.83 -10.35 38.66
N GLY A 394 -8.33 -10.80 37.51
CA GLY A 394 -7.64 -11.58 36.50
C GLY A 394 -8.08 -11.17 35.09
N PHE A 395 -7.69 -11.97 34.11
CA PHE A 395 -7.95 -11.76 32.69
C PHE A 395 -8.52 -13.04 32.11
N LEU A 396 -9.80 -13.00 31.71
CA LEU A 396 -10.53 -14.14 31.16
C LEU A 396 -10.96 -13.83 29.72
N PRO A 397 -10.04 -13.97 28.74
CA PRO A 397 -10.31 -13.56 27.37
C PRO A 397 -11.25 -14.54 26.65
N SER A 398 -12.28 -13.99 26.02
CA SER A 398 -13.21 -14.69 25.14
C SER A 398 -13.25 -14.03 23.77
N LEU A 399 -13.18 -14.84 22.72
CA LEU A 399 -13.31 -14.36 21.34
C LEU A 399 -14.79 -14.12 21.02
N ALA A 400 -15.11 -12.91 20.59
CA ALA A 400 -16.40 -12.57 19.98
C ALA A 400 -16.13 -12.07 18.55
N LEU A 401 -16.52 -12.87 17.55
CA LEU A 401 -16.33 -12.52 16.15
C LEU A 401 -17.62 -11.94 15.56
N GLN A 402 -17.54 -10.72 15.06
CA GLN A 402 -18.58 -10.07 14.28
C GLN A 402 -18.58 -10.61 12.84
N ASP A 403 -19.76 -10.75 12.24
CA ASP A 403 -20.00 -11.30 10.90
C ASP A 403 -20.45 -10.17 9.97
N LEU A 404 -19.47 -9.48 9.37
CA LEU A 404 -19.71 -8.44 8.39
C LEU A 404 -19.53 -9.04 6.98
N ASN A 405 -20.37 -8.61 6.04
CA ASN A 405 -20.39 -9.17 4.69
C ASN A 405 -20.31 -8.06 3.63
N LEU A 406 -19.78 -8.39 2.45
CA LEU A 406 -19.76 -7.54 1.25
C LEU A 406 -20.59 -8.11 0.12
N GLU A 407 -21.44 -7.28 -0.48
CA GLU A 407 -22.22 -7.63 -1.65
C GLU A 407 -22.19 -6.48 -2.68
N LEU A 408 -21.85 -6.79 -3.93
CA LEU A 408 -21.82 -5.82 -5.02
C LEU A 408 -22.99 -6.03 -5.97
N TYR A 409 -23.77 -4.97 -6.21
CA TYR A 409 -24.93 -4.98 -7.08
C TYR A 409 -24.73 -4.05 -8.28
N SER A 410 -25.23 -4.46 -9.45
CA SER A 410 -25.48 -3.53 -10.55
C SER A 410 -26.79 -2.77 -10.30
N THR A 411 -26.76 -1.45 -10.49
CA THR A 411 -27.93 -0.56 -10.40
C THR A 411 -28.32 0.03 -11.76
N THR A 412 -27.77 -0.49 -12.86
CA THR A 412 -28.04 -0.02 -14.22
C THR A 412 -29.48 -0.30 -14.67
N SER A 413 -30.13 -1.29 -14.07
CA SER A 413 -31.55 -1.58 -14.27
C SER A 413 -32.41 -1.01 -13.15
N THR A 414 -33.73 -0.98 -13.31
CA THR A 414 -34.66 -0.53 -12.25
C THR A 414 -34.61 -1.37 -10.97
N ALA A 415 -34.01 -2.57 -11.02
CA ALA A 415 -33.78 -3.44 -9.86
C ALA A 415 -32.27 -3.68 -9.65
N MET A 416 -31.85 -3.70 -8.38
CA MET A 416 -30.50 -4.10 -8.01
C MET A 416 -30.28 -5.58 -8.35
N THR A 417 -29.24 -5.90 -9.10
CA THR A 417 -28.86 -7.27 -9.46
C THR A 417 -27.52 -7.61 -8.83
N LEU A 418 -27.47 -8.64 -7.98
CA LEU A 418 -26.23 -9.10 -7.35
C LEU A 418 -25.25 -9.58 -8.42
N LEU A 419 -24.02 -9.07 -8.39
CA LEU A 419 -22.94 -9.47 -9.27
C LEU A 419 -21.98 -10.41 -8.58
N ASP A 420 -21.63 -10.10 -7.33
CA ASP A 420 -20.62 -10.80 -6.57
C ASP A 420 -20.78 -10.53 -5.07
N GLN A 421 -20.23 -11.40 -4.23
CA GLN A 421 -20.31 -11.29 -2.79
C GLN A 421 -19.10 -11.95 -2.10
N SER A 422 -18.89 -11.56 -0.86
CA SER A 422 -17.91 -12.10 0.08
C SER A 422 -18.59 -12.10 1.45
N ILE A 423 -18.86 -13.30 1.96
CA ILE A 423 -19.82 -13.62 3.03
C ILE A 423 -19.30 -14.73 3.96
N SER A 424 -18.03 -14.65 4.34
CA SER A 424 -17.40 -15.62 5.24
C SER A 424 -17.84 -15.42 6.68
N ALA A 425 -18.45 -16.45 7.26
CA ALA A 425 -18.84 -16.46 8.67
C ALA A 425 -17.68 -16.71 9.65
N VAL A 426 -16.44 -16.93 9.15
CA VAL A 426 -15.29 -17.27 10.00
C VAL A 426 -14.13 -16.28 9.93
N ASP A 427 -14.09 -15.42 8.90
CA ASP A 427 -13.05 -14.42 8.68
C ASP A 427 -13.42 -13.08 9.31
N ASN A 428 -12.42 -12.23 9.55
CA ASN A 428 -12.60 -10.80 9.89
C ASN A 428 -12.19 -9.87 8.75
N VAL A 429 -12.26 -10.39 7.53
CA VAL A 429 -11.91 -9.73 6.28
C VAL A 429 -12.91 -10.19 5.23
N GLU A 430 -13.36 -9.26 4.41
CA GLU A 430 -14.08 -9.58 3.17
C GLU A 430 -13.37 -8.94 1.98
N HIS A 431 -13.35 -9.64 0.85
CA HIS A 431 -12.63 -9.17 -0.33
C HIS A 431 -13.43 -9.40 -1.60
N LEU A 432 -13.54 -8.36 -2.42
CA LEU A 432 -14.10 -8.44 -3.77
C LEU A 432 -13.03 -8.04 -4.77
N TYR A 433 -12.98 -8.81 -5.87
CA TYR A 433 -12.08 -8.54 -6.98
C TYR A 433 -12.79 -8.88 -8.29
N LEU A 434 -13.14 -7.84 -9.04
CA LEU A 434 -13.86 -7.95 -10.31
C LEU A 434 -13.07 -7.29 -11.43
N ARG A 435 -13.29 -7.74 -12.66
CA ARG A 435 -12.62 -7.21 -13.85
C ARG A 435 -13.62 -6.96 -14.96
N ASN A 436 -13.32 -5.98 -15.80
CA ASN A 436 -14.10 -5.63 -17.00
C ASN A 436 -15.57 -5.29 -16.69
N LEU A 437 -15.82 -4.50 -15.65
CA LEU A 437 -17.17 -3.98 -15.37
C LEU A 437 -17.53 -2.93 -16.42
N SER A 438 -18.74 -3.05 -16.96
CA SER A 438 -19.28 -2.15 -18.00
C SER A 438 -19.66 -0.78 -17.43
N PRO A 439 -19.84 0.25 -18.27
CA PRO A 439 -20.43 1.51 -17.82
C PRO A 439 -21.76 1.33 -17.07
N GLY A 440 -21.96 2.13 -16.03
CA GLY A 440 -23.20 2.16 -15.25
C GLY A 440 -22.97 2.37 -13.76
N GLY A 441 -24.08 2.34 -13.02
CA GLY A 441 -24.08 2.47 -11.57
C GLY A 441 -23.97 1.12 -10.87
N TYR A 442 -23.29 1.14 -9.72
CA TYR A 442 -23.08 -0.01 -8.86
C TYR A 442 -23.28 0.40 -7.40
N ALA A 443 -23.80 -0.51 -6.58
CA ALA A 443 -23.94 -0.32 -5.15
C ALA A 443 -23.22 -1.45 -4.43
N LEU A 444 -22.19 -1.11 -3.65
CA LEU A 444 -21.57 -1.99 -2.68
C LEU A 444 -22.31 -1.85 -1.37
N LYS A 445 -22.69 -2.98 -0.79
CA LYS A 445 -23.43 -3.07 0.45
C LYS A 445 -22.59 -3.82 1.48
N VAL A 446 -22.36 -3.20 2.63
CA VAL A 446 -21.84 -3.81 3.85
C VAL A 446 -23.02 -4.17 4.73
N THR A 447 -23.12 -5.42 5.16
CA THR A 447 -24.13 -5.87 6.15
C THR A 447 -23.43 -6.36 7.41
N GLY A 448 -24.18 -6.49 8.52
CA GLY A 448 -23.64 -6.98 9.79
C GLY A 448 -22.83 -5.98 10.62
N ALA A 449 -22.72 -4.72 10.17
CA ALA A 449 -21.91 -3.68 10.81
C ALA A 449 -22.51 -3.06 12.10
N ALA A 450 -23.57 -3.65 12.66
CA ALA A 450 -24.16 -3.15 13.91
C ALA A 450 -23.23 -3.40 15.10
N ASP A 451 -23.18 -2.44 16.03
CA ASP A 451 -22.36 -2.49 17.24
C ASP A 451 -20.84 -2.62 17.03
N TRP A 452 -20.33 -2.52 15.80
CA TRP A 452 -18.93 -2.76 15.51
C TRP A 452 -18.34 -1.77 14.51
N ASP A 453 -17.04 -1.54 14.62
CA ASP A 453 -16.29 -0.70 13.69
C ASP A 453 -15.60 -1.51 12.61
N TYR A 454 -15.29 -0.85 11.50
CA TYR A 454 -14.57 -1.47 10.40
C TYR A 454 -13.82 -0.44 9.56
N GLY A 455 -12.76 -0.89 8.91
CA GLY A 455 -12.08 -0.18 7.84
C GLY A 455 -12.40 -0.80 6.49
N ILE A 456 -12.68 0.02 5.48
CA ILE A 456 -12.87 -0.43 4.10
C ILE A 456 -12.01 0.41 3.16
N ALA A 457 -11.44 -0.21 2.13
CA ALA A 457 -10.69 0.48 1.09
C ALA A 457 -11.01 -0.10 -0.28
N TRP A 458 -10.97 0.74 -1.31
CA TRP A 458 -11.25 0.33 -2.67
C TRP A 458 -10.40 1.08 -3.69
N ARG A 459 -10.10 0.37 -4.78
CA ARG A 459 -9.55 0.96 -5.99
C ARG A 459 -10.30 0.42 -7.21
N MET A 460 -10.67 1.33 -8.08
CA MET A 460 -11.31 1.06 -9.35
C MET A 460 -10.48 1.68 -10.46
N ASN A 461 -9.70 0.85 -11.15
CA ASN A 461 -8.92 1.29 -12.29
C ASN A 461 -9.81 1.25 -13.53
N THR A 462 -10.00 2.40 -14.16
CA THR A 462 -10.76 2.53 -15.40
C THR A 462 -9.85 2.53 -16.62
N ARG A 463 -10.44 2.45 -17.80
CA ARG A 463 -9.82 2.86 -19.06
C ARG A 463 -10.89 3.36 -20.02
N PHE A 464 -10.52 4.18 -20.99
CA PHE A 464 -11.39 4.53 -22.10
C PHE A 464 -11.54 3.33 -23.04
N ALA A 465 -12.78 3.07 -23.47
CA ALA A 465 -13.08 2.11 -24.53
C ALA A 465 -12.44 2.52 -25.87
N ALA A 466 -12.19 3.82 -26.05
CA ALA A 466 -11.44 4.38 -27.17
C ALA A 466 -10.41 5.40 -26.63
N PRO A 467 -9.17 4.94 -26.37
CA PRO A 467 -8.07 5.82 -25.98
C PRO A 467 -7.82 6.90 -27.03
N SER A 468 -7.45 8.10 -26.57
CA SER A 468 -7.15 9.22 -27.47
C SER A 468 -6.22 10.22 -26.80
N ALA A 469 -5.23 10.69 -27.57
CA ALA A 469 -4.34 11.77 -27.16
C ALA A 469 -4.80 13.16 -27.63
N ASP A 470 -6.05 13.30 -28.11
CA ASP A 470 -6.69 14.58 -28.40
C ASP A 470 -7.33 15.10 -27.10
N PHE A 471 -6.53 15.80 -26.31
CA PHE A 471 -6.86 16.24 -24.96
C PHE A 471 -7.69 17.53 -24.98
N ASN A 472 -7.54 18.39 -25.98
CA ASN A 472 -8.36 19.60 -26.12
C ASN A 472 -9.66 19.37 -26.92
N ALA A 473 -9.86 18.16 -27.46
CA ALA A 473 -11.01 17.75 -28.26
C ALA A 473 -11.23 18.62 -29.52
N ASP A 474 -10.16 19.14 -30.11
CA ASP A 474 -10.21 19.93 -31.35
C ASP A 474 -10.17 19.06 -32.63
N GLY A 475 -10.03 17.74 -32.46
CA GLY A 475 -9.99 16.74 -33.52
C GLY A 475 -8.60 16.49 -34.09
N VAL A 476 -7.53 17.12 -33.58
CA VAL A 476 -6.16 16.98 -34.09
C VAL A 476 -5.13 16.82 -32.98
N VAL A 477 -4.53 15.63 -32.88
CA VAL A 477 -3.42 15.39 -31.94
C VAL A 477 -2.15 16.14 -32.37
N ASN A 478 -1.75 17.15 -31.60
CA ASN A 478 -0.62 18.03 -31.91
C ASN A 478 0.11 18.57 -30.65
N GLY A 479 0.89 19.64 -30.82
CA GLY A 479 1.64 20.26 -29.71
C GLY A 479 0.76 20.90 -28.63
N GLY A 480 -0.49 21.24 -28.94
CA GLY A 480 -1.49 21.69 -27.97
C GLY A 480 -1.82 20.61 -26.95
N ASP A 481 -2.04 19.38 -27.41
CA ASP A 481 -2.26 18.22 -26.53
C ASP A 481 -1.03 17.90 -25.71
N PHE A 482 0.15 17.92 -26.33
CA PHE A 482 1.40 17.72 -25.60
C PHE A 482 1.58 18.74 -24.47
N LEU A 483 1.17 19.99 -24.68
CA LEU A 483 1.21 21.01 -23.64
C LEU A 483 0.22 20.70 -22.50
N ILE A 484 -0.98 20.19 -22.80
CA ILE A 484 -1.94 19.76 -21.78
C ILE A 484 -1.35 18.64 -20.92
N TRP A 485 -0.81 17.59 -21.56
CA TRP A 485 -0.13 16.52 -20.85
C TRP A 485 1.03 17.05 -19.99
N GLN A 486 1.88 17.91 -20.57
CA GLN A 486 3.04 18.47 -19.86
C GLN A 486 2.64 19.30 -18.63
N GLN A 487 1.50 19.98 -18.67
CA GLN A 487 0.99 20.78 -17.56
C GLN A 487 0.41 19.95 -16.42
N ASN A 488 -0.03 18.73 -16.70
CA ASN A 488 -0.76 17.89 -15.75
C ASN A 488 -0.04 16.57 -15.41
N VAL A 489 1.13 16.30 -16.00
CA VAL A 489 1.94 15.12 -15.69
C VAL A 489 2.20 15.01 -14.18
N ASN A 490 2.11 13.79 -13.65
CA ASN A 490 2.08 13.46 -12.22
C ASN A 490 0.76 13.71 -11.50
N THR A 491 -0.33 14.01 -12.21
CA THR A 491 -1.67 13.76 -11.65
C THR A 491 -1.77 12.26 -11.38
N LEU A 492 -2.12 11.88 -10.14
CA LEU A 492 -2.08 10.48 -9.68
C LEU A 492 -3.44 9.80 -9.64
N VAL A 493 -4.51 10.58 -9.46
CA VAL A 493 -5.90 10.12 -9.42
C VAL A 493 -6.81 11.24 -9.91
N GLY A 494 -7.96 10.88 -10.48
CA GLY A 494 -9.00 11.83 -10.88
C GLY A 494 -8.68 12.65 -12.13
N ALA A 495 -7.68 12.25 -12.91
CA ALA A 495 -7.44 12.82 -14.22
C ALA A 495 -8.60 12.53 -15.18
N THR A 496 -8.68 13.37 -16.22
CA THR A 496 -9.65 13.23 -17.31
C THR A 496 -8.92 13.44 -18.63
N ARG A 497 -9.58 13.08 -19.74
CA ARG A 497 -9.04 13.38 -21.07
C ARG A 497 -8.65 14.84 -21.26
N ALA A 498 -9.45 15.76 -20.73
CA ALA A 498 -9.19 17.20 -20.84
C ALA A 498 -7.94 17.65 -20.07
N THR A 499 -7.45 16.82 -19.14
CA THR A 499 -6.24 17.06 -18.35
C THR A 499 -5.06 16.21 -18.82
N GLY A 500 -5.17 15.45 -19.91
CA GLY A 500 -4.06 14.69 -20.46
C GLY A 500 -4.06 13.18 -20.18
N ASP A 501 -5.13 12.65 -19.58
CA ASP A 501 -5.35 11.20 -19.41
C ASP A 501 -5.94 10.64 -20.72
N GLY A 502 -5.12 9.95 -21.50
CA GLY A 502 -5.46 9.45 -22.81
C GLY A 502 -5.95 8.01 -22.83
N ASP A 503 -5.54 7.19 -21.87
CA ASP A 503 -5.95 5.80 -21.76
C ASP A 503 -7.12 5.56 -20.80
N GLY A 504 -7.45 6.55 -19.97
CA GLY A 504 -8.62 6.61 -19.09
C GLY A 504 -8.42 5.96 -17.73
N ASP A 505 -7.19 5.76 -17.28
CA ASP A 505 -6.88 5.15 -15.99
C ASP A 505 -6.97 6.11 -14.79
N GLY A 506 -7.25 7.38 -15.08
CA GLY A 506 -7.46 8.41 -14.08
C GLY A 506 -6.17 9.04 -13.57
N ASP A 507 -5.03 8.78 -14.21
CA ASP A 507 -3.75 9.43 -13.93
C ASP A 507 -3.19 10.14 -15.19
N VAL A 508 -2.12 10.93 -15.06
CA VAL A 508 -1.43 11.53 -16.22
C VAL A 508 0.05 11.19 -16.17
N ASP A 509 0.49 10.28 -17.06
CA ASP A 509 1.83 9.72 -16.99
C ASP A 509 2.48 9.33 -18.33
N LEU A 510 3.42 8.40 -18.29
CA LEU A 510 4.19 7.98 -19.46
C LEU A 510 3.33 7.20 -20.47
N ASP A 511 2.29 6.50 -20.04
CA ASP A 511 1.42 5.74 -20.93
C ASP A 511 0.58 6.67 -21.81
N ASP A 512 0.09 7.78 -21.27
CA ASP A 512 -0.53 8.87 -22.05
C ASP A 512 0.43 9.53 -23.04
N LEU A 513 1.66 9.76 -22.59
CA LEU A 513 2.69 10.33 -23.47
C LEU A 513 3.01 9.38 -24.61
N ASN A 514 3.05 8.07 -24.34
CA ASN A 514 3.29 7.05 -25.36
C ASN A 514 2.11 6.97 -26.34
N LEU A 515 0.88 7.12 -25.87
CA LEU A 515 -0.30 7.26 -26.72
C LEU A 515 -0.22 8.50 -27.62
N TRP A 516 0.20 9.65 -27.08
CA TRP A 516 0.42 10.87 -27.86
C TRP A 516 1.50 10.68 -28.94
N LYS A 517 2.66 10.14 -28.57
CA LYS A 517 3.79 9.91 -29.50
C LYS A 517 3.37 9.00 -30.66
N THR A 518 2.70 7.90 -30.36
CA THR A 518 2.29 6.92 -31.38
C THR A 518 1.24 7.51 -32.32
N THR A 519 0.31 8.31 -31.80
CA THR A 519 -0.75 8.94 -32.60
C THR A 519 -0.20 10.01 -33.54
N VAL A 520 0.66 10.92 -33.07
CA VAL A 520 1.27 11.97 -33.91
C VAL A 520 2.12 11.38 -35.05
N ILE A 521 2.75 10.22 -34.84
CA ILE A 521 3.52 9.53 -35.89
C ILE A 521 2.59 8.88 -36.92
N ALA A 522 1.45 8.31 -36.48
CA ALA A 522 0.49 7.64 -37.35
C ALA A 522 -0.36 8.62 -38.19
N THR A 523 -0.68 9.79 -37.63
CA THR A 523 -1.34 10.91 -38.33
C THR A 523 -0.38 12.10 -38.38
N PRO A 524 0.68 12.03 -39.20
CA PRO A 524 1.63 13.13 -39.30
C PRO A 524 0.84 14.38 -39.67
N MET A 525 1.11 15.46 -38.92
CA MET A 525 0.49 16.76 -39.14
C MET A 525 0.45 17.03 -40.65
N PRO A 526 -0.68 17.45 -41.23
CA PRO A 526 -0.62 18.05 -42.55
C PRO A 526 0.40 19.17 -42.42
N LEU A 527 1.51 19.06 -43.16
CA LEU A 527 2.45 20.16 -43.30
C LEU A 527 1.59 21.35 -43.69
N ALA A 528 1.38 22.29 -42.76
CA ALA A 528 0.91 23.59 -43.12
C ALA A 528 1.96 24.05 -44.13
N ALA A 529 1.57 24.06 -45.42
CA ALA A 529 2.33 24.75 -46.42
C ALA A 529 2.30 26.20 -45.98
N ALA A 530 3.27 26.59 -45.13
CA ALA A 530 3.58 27.97 -44.89
C ALA A 530 3.79 28.49 -46.31
N ALA A 531 2.84 29.28 -46.80
CA ALA A 531 3.04 30.03 -48.01
C ALA A 531 4.31 30.82 -47.72
N ILE A 532 5.41 30.42 -48.35
CA ILE A 532 6.66 31.17 -48.32
C ILE A 532 6.31 32.41 -49.14
N GLY A 533 5.62 33.37 -48.51
CA GLY A 533 5.52 34.72 -49.01
C GLY A 533 6.96 35.15 -49.14
N ALA A 534 7.40 35.32 -50.40
CA ALA A 534 8.75 35.73 -50.71
C ALA A 534 9.13 36.87 -49.77
N VAL A 535 10.08 36.61 -48.88
CA VAL A 535 10.69 37.65 -48.04
C VAL A 535 11.24 38.68 -49.02
N PRO A 536 10.76 39.94 -49.01
CA PRO A 536 11.34 40.97 -49.86
C PRO A 536 12.81 41.10 -49.48
N GLU A 537 13.71 40.79 -50.42
CA GLU A 537 15.14 40.93 -50.17
C GLU A 537 15.45 42.39 -49.82
N PRO A 538 16.29 42.65 -48.78
CA PRO A 538 16.70 44.00 -48.47
C PRO A 538 17.42 44.61 -49.67
N ALA A 539 17.17 45.89 -49.96
CA ALA A 539 17.76 46.68 -51.03
C ALA A 539 19.28 46.94 -50.85
N SER A 540 20.04 45.98 -50.32
CA SER A 540 21.49 46.05 -50.12
C SER A 540 22.30 46.09 -51.42
N LEU A 541 21.70 45.79 -52.57
CA LEU A 541 22.36 45.93 -53.88
C LEU A 541 22.32 47.36 -54.45
N MET A 542 21.51 48.27 -53.89
CA MET A 542 21.44 49.68 -54.35
C MET A 542 22.44 50.61 -53.64
N ILE A 543 23.15 50.15 -52.61
CA ILE A 543 24.14 50.96 -51.87
C ILE A 543 25.58 50.75 -52.39
N ALA A 544 25.85 49.67 -53.14
CA ALA A 544 27.18 49.42 -53.73
C ALA A 544 27.47 50.21 -55.02
N ALA A 545 26.49 50.94 -55.59
CA ALA A 545 26.66 51.71 -56.82
C ALA A 545 26.63 53.26 -56.63
N GLY A 546 26.47 53.76 -55.40
CA GLY A 546 26.28 55.20 -55.13
C GLY A 546 27.48 55.96 -54.56
N LEU A 547 28.57 55.29 -54.17
CA LEU A 547 29.75 55.93 -53.57
C LEU A 547 30.84 56.12 -54.62
N GLY A 548 30.62 57.08 -55.53
CA GLY A 548 31.58 57.35 -56.59
C GLY A 548 31.31 58.61 -57.40
N ALA A 549 31.14 59.77 -56.76
CA ALA A 549 31.60 61.08 -57.25
C ALA A 549 31.03 62.24 -56.44
N ALA A 550 31.80 63.34 -56.40
CA ALA A 550 31.41 64.74 -56.13
C ALA A 550 31.88 65.32 -54.75
N PRO A 551 32.26 66.61 -54.72
CA PRO A 551 33.63 67.00 -54.34
C PRO A 551 33.73 67.94 -53.13
N LEU A 552 34.98 68.15 -52.71
CA LEU A 552 35.50 69.22 -51.85
C LEU A 552 34.77 70.57 -51.99
N VAL A 553 34.27 71.11 -50.87
CA VAL A 553 34.25 72.56 -50.61
C VAL A 553 34.57 72.83 -49.13
N VAL A 554 35.53 73.73 -48.97
CA VAL A 554 36.12 74.31 -47.77
C VAL A 554 35.11 75.16 -46.98
N ALA A 555 35.10 75.02 -45.65
CA ALA A 555 34.58 76.07 -44.76
C ALA A 555 35.41 76.18 -43.48
N ALA A 556 36.20 77.25 -43.44
CA ALA A 556 37.01 77.68 -42.31
C ALA A 556 36.14 78.01 -41.09
N ARG A 557 36.52 77.51 -39.91
CA ARG A 557 36.21 78.19 -38.64
C ARG A 557 37.38 78.15 -37.67
N ARG A 558 37.88 79.36 -37.44
CA ARG A 558 38.89 79.78 -36.46
C ARG A 558 38.53 79.30 -35.05
N ARG A 559 39.54 78.87 -34.29
CA ARG A 559 39.54 78.95 -32.82
C ARG A 559 40.81 79.64 -32.32
N PRO A 560 40.72 80.37 -31.19
CA PRO A 560 41.66 81.43 -30.85
C PRO A 560 42.87 80.94 -30.06
N ARG A 561 43.97 81.68 -30.23
CA ARG A 561 45.17 81.67 -29.38
C ARG A 561 44.80 81.95 -27.92
N ARG A 562 45.53 81.30 -27.00
CA ARG A 562 46.42 82.02 -26.07
C ARG A 562 47.51 81.10 -25.53
N ALA A 563 48.72 81.64 -25.58
CA ALA A 563 49.93 81.20 -24.91
C ALA A 563 50.09 81.99 -23.60
N ALA A 564 50.74 81.38 -22.62
CA ALA A 564 51.90 81.90 -21.91
C ALA A 564 52.56 80.73 -21.18
#